data_AF-E8RPR1-F1
#
_entry.id   AF-E8RPR1-F1
#
_cell.length_a   1.000
_cell.length_b   1.000
_cell.length_c   1.000
_cell.angle_alpha   90.00
_cell.angle_beta   90.00
_cell.angle_gamma   90.00
#
_symmetry.space_group_name_H-M   'P 1'
#
loop_
_entity.id
_entity.type
_entity.pdbx_description
1 polymer ?
#
loop_
_entity_poly.entity_id
_entity_poly.type
_entity_poly.pdbx_seq_one_letter_code
_entity_poly.pdbx_strand_id
1 'polypeptide(L)' 'MRFGPFYRTGIAMGLGPREIDDLSLWEFGQVVDGWMTANGIEPKAKPLSDDEHDALVAKYS' A
#
# COMPACT_ATOMS: atom_id res chain seq x y z
N MET A 1 15.04 5.84 11.63
CA MET A 1 14.03 5.04 10.92
C MET A 1 14.44 3.56 11.03
N ARG A 2 13.54 2.65 11.43
CA ARG A 2 13.85 1.22 11.57
C ARG A 2 13.44 0.51 10.29
N PHE A 3 14.40 0.14 9.43
CA PHE A 3 14.12 -0.45 8.12
C PHE A 3 13.77 -1.96 8.16
N GLY A 4 14.02 -2.63 9.28
CA GLY A 4 13.80 -4.08 9.43
C GLY A 4 12.42 -4.61 8.98
N PRO A 5 11.30 -3.88 9.17
CA PRO A 5 10.00 -4.29 8.64
C PRO A 5 9.94 -4.35 7.10
N PHE A 6 10.58 -3.41 6.39
CA PHE A 6 10.58 -3.39 4.91
C PHE A 6 11.28 -4.60 4.33
N TYR A 7 12.45 -4.98 4.88
CA TYR A 7 13.15 -6.19 4.46
C TYR A 7 12.33 -7.46 4.72
N ARG A 8 11.68 -7.58 5.88
CA ARG A 8 10.83 -8.73 6.18
C ARG A 8 9.67 -8.87 5.19
N THR A 9 8.99 -7.76 4.90
CA THR A 9 7.87 -7.75 3.94
C THR A 9 8.36 -8.03 2.53
N GLY A 10 9.41 -7.34 2.06
CA GLY A 10 9.98 -7.56 0.72
C GLY A 10 10.44 -8.99 0.49
N ILE A 11 11.15 -9.58 1.47
CA ILE A 11 11.57 -10.99 1.38
C ILE A 11 10.37 -11.94 1.33
N ALA A 12 9.30 -11.68 2.10
CA ALA A 12 8.08 -12.48 2.03
C ALA A 12 7.36 -12.37 0.66
N MET A 13 7.53 -11.26 -0.03
CA MET A 13 7.03 -11.05 -1.40
C MET A 13 7.98 -11.62 -2.49
N GLY A 14 9.16 -12.11 -2.11
CA GLY A 14 10.15 -12.68 -3.03
C GLY A 14 11.26 -11.73 -3.49
N LEU A 15 11.33 -10.50 -2.94
CA LEU A 15 12.40 -9.54 -3.24
C LEU A 15 13.67 -9.86 -2.47
N GLY A 16 14.82 -9.68 -3.13
CA GLY A 16 16.14 -9.71 -2.51
C GLY A 16 16.44 -8.43 -1.72
N PRO A 17 17.36 -8.48 -0.72
CA PRO A 17 17.69 -7.30 0.09
C PRO A 17 18.18 -6.10 -0.73
N ARG A 18 18.95 -6.35 -1.80
CA ARG A 18 19.43 -5.30 -2.70
C ARG A 18 18.31 -4.62 -3.49
N GLU A 19 17.34 -5.41 -3.94
CA GLU A 19 16.16 -4.87 -4.64
C GLU A 19 15.35 -3.99 -3.70
N ILE A 20 15.27 -4.33 -2.41
CA ILE A 20 14.58 -3.51 -1.40
C ILE A 20 15.33 -2.21 -1.11
N ASP A 21 16.68 -2.24 -1.13
CA ASP A 21 17.52 -1.04 -0.94
C ASP A 21 17.42 -0.05 -2.10
N ASP A 22 17.27 -0.57 -3.33
CA ASP A 22 17.19 0.23 -4.55
C ASP A 22 15.82 0.89 -4.73
N LEU A 23 14.77 0.40 -4.05
CA LEU A 23 13.42 0.94 -4.13
C LEU A 23 13.25 2.18 -3.23
N SER A 24 12.59 3.20 -3.78
CA SER A 24 12.02 4.26 -2.96
C SER A 24 10.86 3.74 -2.09
N LEU A 25 10.55 4.47 -1.02
CA LEU A 25 9.41 4.11 -0.15
C LEU A 25 8.07 4.06 -0.91
N TRP A 26 7.94 4.88 -1.96
CA TRP A 26 6.75 4.88 -2.80
C TRP A 26 6.70 3.64 -3.71
N GLU A 27 7.80 3.32 -4.40
CA GLU A 27 7.87 2.12 -5.25
C GLU A 27 7.67 0.84 -4.43
N PHE A 28 8.25 0.77 -3.23
CA PHE A 28 8.00 -0.31 -2.30
C PHE A 28 6.50 -0.44 -1.95
N GLY A 29 5.83 0.70 -1.72
CA GLY A 29 4.38 0.73 -1.50
C GLY A 29 3.59 0.16 -2.69
N GLN A 30 3.94 0.54 -3.91
CA GLN A 30 3.28 0.02 -5.12
C GLN A 30 3.48 -1.49 -5.32
N VAL A 31 4.68 -2.01 -5.02
CA VAL A 31 4.94 -3.45 -5.08
C VAL A 31 4.09 -4.21 -4.05
N VAL A 32 3.95 -3.67 -2.84
CA VAL A 32 3.08 -4.24 -1.80
C VAL A 32 1.62 -4.25 -2.27
N ASP A 33 1.13 -3.15 -2.83
CA ASP A 33 -0.25 -3.05 -3.33
C ASP A 33 -0.52 -4.03 -4.48
N GLY A 34 0.42 -4.16 -5.42
CA GLY A 34 0.35 -5.13 -6.50
C GLY A 34 0.36 -6.58 -5.99
N TRP A 35 1.21 -6.88 -5.01
CA TRP A 35 1.25 -8.20 -4.36
C TRP A 35 -0.06 -8.52 -3.65
N MET A 36 -0.63 -7.56 -2.91
CA MET A 36 -1.93 -7.72 -2.25
C MET A 36 -3.04 -8.01 -3.26
N THR A 37 -3.11 -7.23 -4.34
CA THR A 37 -4.09 -7.38 -5.42
C THR A 37 -3.98 -8.77 -6.08
N ALA A 38 -2.76 -9.21 -6.41
CA ALA A 38 -2.52 -10.52 -7.01
C ALA A 38 -2.94 -11.68 -6.10
N ASN A 39 -2.91 -11.49 -4.79
CA ASN A 39 -3.34 -12.48 -3.79
C ASN A 39 -4.81 -12.31 -3.38
N GLY A 40 -5.59 -11.48 -4.07
CA GLY A 40 -7.00 -11.26 -3.77
C GLY A 40 -7.25 -10.56 -2.42
N ILE A 41 -6.25 -9.86 -1.89
CA ILE A 41 -6.38 -9.03 -0.69
C ILE A 41 -7.00 -7.71 -1.15
N GLU A 42 -8.29 -7.54 -0.85
CA GLU A 42 -9.00 -6.29 -1.08
C GLU A 42 -8.33 -5.13 -0.32
N PRO A 43 -8.24 -3.92 -0.93
CA PRO A 43 -7.73 -2.73 -0.24
C PRO A 43 -8.47 -2.52 1.08
N LYS A 44 -7.73 -2.28 2.17
CA LYS A 44 -8.32 -2.04 3.49
C LYS A 44 -9.25 -0.82 3.53
N ALA A 45 -9.04 0.14 2.64
CA ALA A 45 -9.92 1.27 2.43
C ALA A 45 -10.49 1.17 1.01
N LYS A 46 -11.79 0.91 0.90
CA LYS A 46 -12.49 1.22 -0.34
C LYS A 46 -12.49 2.75 -0.49
N PRO A 47 -12.26 3.27 -1.71
CA PRO A 47 -12.59 4.66 -1.97
C PRO A 47 -14.04 4.91 -1.57
N LEU A 48 -14.30 6.09 -0.98
CA LEU A 48 -15.66 6.53 -0.66
C LEU A 48 -16.52 6.42 -1.91
N SER A 49 -17.78 6.03 -1.75
CA SER A 49 -18.74 6.24 -2.85
C SER A 49 -18.94 7.73 -3.08
N ASP A 50 -19.42 8.09 -4.27
CA ASP A 50 -19.77 9.48 -4.60
C ASP A 50 -20.76 10.06 -3.57
N ASP A 51 -21.74 9.25 -3.14
CA ASP A 51 -22.71 9.63 -2.10
C ASP A 51 -22.05 9.89 -0.73
N GLU A 52 -21.08 9.07 -0.32
CA GLU A 52 -20.35 9.24 0.94
C GLU A 52 -19.43 10.47 0.90
N HIS A 53 -18.83 10.73 -0.25
CA HIS A 53 -18.02 11.92 -0.49
C HIS A 53 -18.87 13.20 -0.40
N ASP A 54 -20.01 13.25 -1.08
CA ASP A 54 -20.90 14.41 -1.11
C ASP A 54 -21.48 14.70 0.30
N ALA A 55 -21.83 13.67 1.05
CA ALA A 55 -22.29 13.80 2.44
C ALA A 55 -21.19 14.37 3.38
N LEU A 56 -19.93 13.98 3.16
CA LEU A 56 -18.79 14.53 3.91
C LEU A 56 -18.53 16.00 3.54
N VAL A 57 -18.57 16.34 2.25
CA VAL A 57 -18.43 17.72 1.79
C VAL A 57 -19.52 18.61 2.39
N ALA A 58 -20.79 18.18 2.37
CA ALA A 58 -21.91 18.92 2.93
C ALA A 58 -21.86 19.08 4.46
N LYS A 59 -21.21 18.15 5.18
CA LYS A 59 -21.07 18.19 6.64
C LYS A 59 -20.01 19.18 7.14
N TYR A 60 -18.99 19.46 6.32
CA TYR A 60 -17.83 20.27 6.70
C TYR A 60 -17.68 21.55 5.85
N SER A 61 -18.68 21.88 5.03
CA SER A 61 -18.86 23.19 4.40
C SER A 61 -19.72 24.11 5.26
#